data_AF-A0A537L3R3-F1
#
_entry.id   AF-A0A537L3R3-F1
#
_cell.length_a   1.000
_cell.length_b   1.000
_cell.length_c   1.000
_cell.angle_alpha   90.00
_cell.angle_beta   90.00
_cell.angle_gamma   90.00
#
_symmetry.space_group_name_H-M   'P 1'
#
loop_
_entity.id
_entity.type
_entity.pdbx_description
1 polymer ?
#
loop_
_entity_poly.entity_id
_entity_poly.type
_entity_poly.pdbx_seq_one_letter_code
_entity_poly.pdbx_strand_id
1 'polypeptide(L)'
;MRRTIEGCREYGVRVLTLYAFSTENWRRPAGEVEALMRLLGEALIDEFDDLMEAGVQFRMSGELDSLEPALREQVEQVIALTRDNKTLVLNIAYNYGGRAEIIDAVRRLGGDLASGRLTPQTIDEAVLGRYLYTAGLPDPDLLIRTGGEQRISNFLLWQIAYTELYF
;
A
#
# COMPACT_ATOMS: atom_id res chain seq x y z
N MET A 1 -4.29 12.92 -8.14
CA MET A 1 -3.69 12.44 -6.89
C MET A 1 -3.60 13.58 -5.88
N ARG A 2 -2.78 14.62 -6.15
CA ARG A 2 -2.69 15.87 -5.36
C ARG A 2 -4.02 16.37 -4.75
N ARG A 3 -5.04 16.66 -5.56
CA ARG A 3 -6.36 17.13 -5.07
C ARG A 3 -7.03 16.19 -4.05
N THR A 4 -6.85 14.88 -4.20
CA THR A 4 -7.39 13.89 -3.27
C THR A 4 -6.61 13.90 -1.96
N ILE A 5 -5.28 14.00 -2.03
CA ILE A 5 -4.42 14.11 -0.85
C ILE A 5 -4.73 15.40 -0.07
N GLU A 6 -4.84 16.53 -0.76
CA GLU A 6 -5.23 17.83 -0.19
C GLU A 6 -6.60 17.73 0.50
N GLY A 7 -7.60 17.19 -0.19
CA GLY A 7 -8.93 16.98 0.38
C GLY A 7 -8.89 16.06 1.61
N CYS A 8 -8.18 14.93 1.56
CA CYS A 8 -8.00 14.05 2.70
C CYS A 8 -7.43 14.81 3.91
N ARG A 9 -6.44 15.69 3.71
CA ARG A 9 -5.87 16.51 4.78
C ARG A 9 -6.87 17.53 5.31
N GLU A 10 -7.58 18.23 4.43
CA GLU A 10 -8.60 19.23 4.78
C GLU A 10 -9.72 18.61 5.62
N TYR A 11 -10.17 17.40 5.26
CA TYR A 11 -11.23 16.68 5.96
C TYR A 11 -10.74 15.80 7.11
N GLY A 12 -9.44 15.85 7.46
CA GLY A 12 -8.88 15.13 8.61
C GLY A 12 -8.76 13.61 8.44
N VAL A 13 -8.80 13.11 7.20
CA VAL A 13 -8.54 11.69 6.89
C VAL A 13 -7.10 11.35 7.28
N ARG A 14 -6.93 10.26 8.04
CA ARG A 14 -5.65 9.88 8.65
C ARG A 14 -4.83 8.91 7.81
N VAL A 15 -5.49 8.12 6.97
CA VAL A 15 -4.85 7.12 6.10
C VAL A 15 -5.53 7.16 4.74
N LEU A 16 -4.73 7.26 3.68
CA LEU A 16 -5.17 7.13 2.29
C LEU A 16 -4.35 6.02 1.64
N THR A 17 -5.01 4.94 1.22
CA THR A 17 -4.38 3.89 0.41
C THR A 17 -4.80 4.02 -1.04
N LEU A 18 -3.85 4.16 -1.96
CA LEU A 18 -4.11 4.26 -3.39
C LEU A 18 -3.70 2.98 -4.11
N TYR A 19 -4.60 2.44 -4.93
CA TYR A 19 -4.30 1.29 -5.78
C TYR A 19 -3.64 1.76 -7.07
N ALA A 20 -2.31 1.90 -7.05
CA ALA A 20 -1.57 2.40 -8.21
C ALA A 20 -1.33 1.31 -9.26
N PHE A 21 -1.01 0.09 -8.82
CA PHE A 21 -0.69 -1.01 -9.72
C PHE A 21 -1.09 -2.36 -9.12
N SER A 22 -1.94 -3.10 -9.83
CA SER A 22 -2.32 -4.48 -9.50
C SER A 22 -1.34 -5.49 -10.10
N THR A 23 -1.20 -6.66 -9.49
CA THR A 23 -0.45 -7.78 -10.08
C THR A 23 -0.96 -8.16 -11.49
N GLU A 24 -2.23 -7.89 -11.78
CA GLU A 24 -2.88 -8.18 -13.05
C GLU A 24 -2.50 -7.17 -14.15
N ASN A 25 -1.94 -6.01 -13.79
CA ASN A 25 -1.46 -5.01 -14.75
C ASN A 25 -0.25 -5.51 -15.56
N TRP A 26 0.52 -6.50 -15.08
CA TRP A 26 1.61 -7.12 -15.83
C TRP A 26 1.15 -7.90 -17.07
N ARG A 27 -0.15 -8.14 -17.22
CA ARG A 27 -0.72 -8.71 -18.45
C ARG A 27 -0.85 -7.69 -19.59
N ARG A 28 -0.58 -6.40 -19.32
CA ARG A 28 -0.61 -5.32 -20.32
C ARG A 28 0.68 -5.31 -21.15
N PRO A 29 0.69 -4.65 -22.32
CA PRO A 29 1.90 -4.50 -23.13
C PRO A 29 3.05 -3.84 -22.34
N ALA A 30 4.28 -4.32 -22.55
CA ALA A 30 5.46 -3.88 -21.80
C ALA A 30 5.67 -2.36 -21.80
N GLY A 31 5.44 -1.68 -22.94
CA GLY A 31 5.57 -0.22 -23.03
C GLY A 31 4.50 0.55 -22.23
N GLU A 32 3.32 -0.03 -22.00
CA GLU A 32 2.31 0.58 -21.13
C GLU A 32 2.73 0.46 -19.66
N VAL A 33 3.30 -0.68 -19.29
CA VAL A 33 3.82 -0.90 -17.93
C VAL A 33 4.99 0.06 -17.64
N GLU A 34 5.95 0.17 -18.57
CA GLU A 34 7.09 1.09 -18.43
C GLU A 34 6.65 2.56 -18.31
N ALA A 35 5.68 2.99 -19.12
CA ALA A 35 5.11 4.34 -19.01
C ALA A 35 4.45 4.59 -17.65
N LEU A 36 3.74 3.60 -17.10
CA LEU A 36 3.13 3.69 -15.77
C LEU A 36 4.18 3.77 -14.65
N MET A 37 5.27 3.01 -14.75
CA MET A 37 6.38 3.06 -13.78
C MET A 37 7.06 4.42 -13.77
N ARG A 38 7.31 4.98 -14.97
CA ARG A 38 7.88 6.31 -15.11
C ARG A 38 6.98 7.38 -14.49
N LEU A 39 5.67 7.32 -14.75
CA LEU A 39 4.70 8.26 -14.15
C LEU A 39 4.64 8.15 -12.62
N LEU A 40 4.79 6.94 -12.07
CA LEU A 40 4.89 6.75 -10.62
C LEU A 40 6.17 7.41 -10.06
N GLY A 41 7.32 7.21 -10.70
CA GLY A 41 8.58 7.85 -10.31
C GLY A 41 8.53 9.37 -10.41
N GLU A 42 8.03 9.91 -11.53
CA GLU A 42 7.83 11.35 -11.74
C GLU A 42 6.90 11.94 -10.66
N ALA A 43 5.75 11.29 -10.39
CA ALA A 43 4.83 11.76 -9.36
C ALA A 43 5.42 11.72 -7.94
N LEU A 44 6.25 10.70 -7.63
CA LEU A 44 6.92 10.63 -6.33
C LEU A 44 7.97 11.73 -6.15
N ILE A 45 8.75 12.02 -7.19
CA ILE A 45 9.77 13.08 -7.16
C ILE A 45 9.09 14.46 -7.07
N ASP A 46 8.11 14.72 -7.94
CA ASP A 46 7.43 16.00 -8.02
C ASP A 46 6.59 16.31 -6.77
N GLU A 47 6.07 15.28 -6.10
CA GLU A 47 5.30 15.45 -4.87
C GLU A 47 6.14 15.26 -3.60
N PHE A 48 7.44 14.90 -3.68
CA PHE A 48 8.24 14.58 -2.49
C PHE A 48 8.38 15.77 -1.53
N ASP A 49 8.79 16.93 -2.03
CA ASP A 49 8.97 18.13 -1.21
C ASP A 49 7.64 18.58 -0.60
N ASP A 50 6.55 18.51 -1.38
CA ASP A 50 5.19 18.80 -0.92
C ASP A 50 4.75 17.85 0.20
N LEU A 51 5.01 16.54 0.06
CA LEU A 51 4.68 15.52 1.07
C LEU A 51 5.46 15.75 2.37
N MET A 52 6.73 16.14 2.25
CA MET A 52 7.59 16.47 3.38
C MET A 52 7.11 17.73 4.11
N GLU A 53 6.85 18.83 3.40
CA GLU A 53 6.31 20.07 3.97
C GLU A 53 4.92 19.83 4.61
N ALA A 54 4.11 18.98 3.99
CA ALA A 54 2.81 18.58 4.49
C ALA A 54 2.84 17.66 5.71
N GLY A 55 4.00 17.13 6.09
CA GLY A 55 4.17 16.18 7.18
C GLY A 55 3.42 14.86 6.94
N VAL A 56 3.38 14.40 5.69
CA VAL A 56 2.76 13.13 5.26
C VAL A 56 3.73 11.98 5.47
N GLN A 57 3.28 10.88 6.07
CA GLN A 57 4.03 9.64 6.16
C GLN A 57 3.81 8.82 4.89
N PHE A 58 4.87 8.56 4.14
CA PHE A 58 4.79 7.72 2.95
C PHE A 58 5.02 6.25 3.31
N ARG A 59 4.19 5.37 2.74
CA ARG A 59 4.31 3.91 2.83
C ARG A 59 4.05 3.29 1.46
N MET A 60 4.60 2.10 1.25
CA MET A 60 4.32 1.30 0.07
C MET A 60 3.96 -0.14 0.48
N SER A 61 2.89 -0.67 -0.11
CA SER A 61 2.41 -2.04 0.07
C SER A 61 2.54 -2.81 -1.24
N GLY A 62 2.95 -4.07 -1.18
CA GLY A 62 3.16 -4.93 -2.36
C GLY A 62 4.63 -5.21 -2.64
N GLU A 63 4.95 -5.48 -3.90
CA GLU A 63 6.28 -6.00 -4.29
C GLU A 63 7.23 -4.86 -4.65
N LEU A 64 7.88 -4.28 -3.64
CA LEU A 64 8.99 -3.32 -3.86
C LEU A 64 10.14 -3.98 -4.62
N ASP A 65 10.22 -5.32 -4.56
CA ASP A 65 11.33 -6.04 -5.15
C ASP A 65 11.38 -5.94 -6.69
N SER A 66 10.24 -5.70 -7.31
CA SER A 66 10.12 -5.57 -8.77
C SER A 66 10.44 -4.17 -9.30
N LEU A 67 10.72 -3.20 -8.43
CA LEU A 67 11.12 -1.85 -8.85
C LEU A 67 12.54 -1.86 -9.41
N GLU A 68 12.78 -1.01 -10.41
CA GLU A 68 14.13 -0.74 -10.89
C GLU A 68 15.00 -0.20 -9.73
N PRO A 69 16.29 -0.59 -9.65
CA PRO A 69 17.13 -0.26 -8.49
C PRO A 69 17.15 1.22 -8.12
N ALA A 70 17.22 2.12 -9.10
CA ALA A 70 17.22 3.56 -8.86
C ALA A 70 15.90 4.06 -8.26
N LEU A 71 14.76 3.59 -8.78
CA LEU A 71 13.44 3.97 -8.26
C LEU A 71 13.19 3.37 -6.87
N ARG A 72 13.64 2.14 -6.64
CA ARG A 72 13.58 1.51 -5.33
C ARG A 72 14.34 2.33 -4.28
N GLU A 73 15.58 2.71 -4.58
CA GLU A 73 16.40 3.50 -3.66
C GLU A 73 15.70 4.82 -3.30
N GLN A 74 15.12 5.50 -4.29
CA GLN A 74 14.33 6.71 -4.06
C GLN A 74 13.13 6.45 -3.15
N VAL A 75 12.33 5.42 -3.45
CA VAL A 75 11.17 5.03 -2.63
C VAL A 75 11.58 4.74 -1.18
N GLU A 76 12.65 3.99 -0.98
CA GLU A 76 13.16 3.65 0.36
C GLU A 76 13.64 4.90 1.12
N GLN A 77 14.29 5.85 0.43
CA GLN A 77 14.67 7.14 1.01
C GLN A 77 13.44 7.95 1.44
N VAL A 78 12.40 8.02 0.60
CA VAL A 78 11.14 8.72 0.94
C VAL A 78 10.46 8.08 2.15
N ILE A 79 10.36 6.75 2.20
CA ILE A 79 9.81 6.01 3.36
C ILE A 79 10.61 6.33 4.63
N ALA A 80 11.93 6.39 4.54
CA ALA A 80 12.79 6.70 5.68
C ALA A 80 12.61 8.13 6.18
N LEU A 81 12.63 9.11 5.28
CA LEU A 81 12.54 10.54 5.61
C LEU A 81 11.17 10.94 6.17
N THR A 82 10.11 10.25 5.74
CA THR A 82 8.73 10.54 6.17
C THR A 82 8.24 9.65 7.32
N ARG A 83 9.07 8.76 7.89
CA ARG A 83 8.61 7.72 8.83
C ARG A 83 7.86 8.26 10.05
N ASP A 84 8.31 9.39 10.59
CA ASP A 84 7.80 9.98 11.83
C ASP A 84 6.71 11.03 11.60
N ASN A 85 6.35 11.27 10.34
CA ASN A 85 5.30 12.18 9.95
C ASN A 85 3.92 11.69 10.44
N LYS A 86 3.03 12.62 10.80
CA LYS A 86 1.78 12.29 11.52
C LYS A 86 0.53 12.95 10.96
N THR A 87 0.60 13.72 9.87
CA THR A 87 -0.59 14.44 9.38
C THR A 87 -1.53 13.51 8.62
N LEU A 88 -0.97 12.71 7.71
CA LEU A 88 -1.65 11.72 6.87
C LEU A 88 -0.67 10.58 6.59
N VAL A 89 -1.13 9.33 6.58
CA VAL A 89 -0.38 8.22 5.99
C VAL A 89 -0.84 8.03 4.55
N LEU A 90 0.07 8.23 3.60
CA LEU A 90 -0.14 7.91 2.19
C LEU A 90 0.47 6.53 1.92
N ASN A 91 -0.36 5.52 1.71
CA ASN A 91 0.06 4.17 1.37
C ASN A 91 -0.17 3.90 -0.12
N ILE A 92 0.88 3.62 -0.87
CA ILE A 92 0.78 3.26 -2.28
C ILE A 92 0.82 1.73 -2.41
N ALA A 93 -0.26 1.15 -2.93
CA ALA A 93 -0.31 -0.27 -3.26
C ALA A 93 0.27 -0.48 -4.67
N TYR A 94 1.52 -0.96 -4.71
CA TYR A 94 2.33 -1.15 -5.90
C TYR A 94 2.55 -2.64 -6.15
N ASN A 95 2.28 -3.09 -7.38
CA ASN A 95 2.28 -4.50 -7.75
C ASN A 95 1.56 -5.36 -6.68
N TYR A 96 0.43 -4.84 -6.21
CA TYR A 96 -0.28 -5.37 -5.06
C TYR A 96 -1.36 -6.35 -5.50
N GLY A 97 -1.57 -7.37 -4.68
CA GLY A 97 -2.76 -8.22 -4.72
C GLY A 97 -3.02 -8.81 -3.33
N GLY A 98 -4.25 -8.71 -2.83
CA GLY A 98 -4.60 -9.14 -1.47
C GLY A 98 -4.36 -10.63 -1.24
N ARG A 99 -4.54 -11.47 -2.28
CA ARG A 99 -4.14 -12.88 -2.21
C ARG A 99 -2.63 -13.07 -2.04
N ALA A 100 -1.82 -12.27 -2.75
CA ALA A 100 -0.36 -12.32 -2.63
C ALA A 100 0.07 -11.85 -1.25
N GLU A 101 -0.52 -10.75 -0.75
CA GLU A 101 -0.29 -10.24 0.60
C GLU A 101 -0.53 -11.32 1.67
N ILE A 102 -1.66 -12.02 1.61
CA ILE A 102 -1.98 -13.09 2.58
C ILE A 102 -0.97 -14.22 2.49
N ILE A 103 -0.58 -14.64 1.29
CA ILE A 103 0.43 -15.70 1.10
C ILE A 103 1.77 -15.27 1.70
N ASP A 104 2.21 -14.04 1.46
CA ASP A 104 3.48 -13.53 1.98
C ASP A 104 3.45 -13.30 3.48
N ALA A 105 2.30 -12.92 4.04
CA ALA A 105 2.08 -12.86 5.47
C ALA A 105 2.23 -14.26 6.11
N VAL A 106 1.59 -15.27 5.53
CA VAL A 106 1.68 -16.66 5.99
C VAL A 106 3.10 -17.22 5.87
N ARG A 107 3.84 -16.90 4.80
CA ARG A 107 5.25 -17.29 4.64
C ARG A 107 6.14 -16.72 5.75
N ARG A 108 5.99 -15.42 6.05
CA ARG A 108 6.73 -14.75 7.13
C ARG A 108 6.37 -15.32 8.50
N LEU A 109 5.08 -15.51 8.75
CA LEU A 109 4.58 -16.15 9.97
C LEU A 109 5.14 -17.58 10.12
N GLY A 110 5.22 -18.34 9.02
CA GLY A 110 5.81 -19.68 9.00
C GLY A 110 7.28 -19.69 9.44
N GLY A 111 8.06 -18.66 9.10
CA GLY A 111 9.43 -18.50 9.60
C GLY A 111 9.50 -18.29 11.12
N ASP A 112 8.53 -17.57 11.69
CA ASP A 112 8.44 -17.35 13.13
C ASP A 112 7.95 -18.59 13.90
N LEU A 113 7.09 -19.40 13.29
CA LEU A 113 6.75 -20.73 13.80
C LEU A 113 7.96 -21.65 13.79
N ALA A 114 8.69 -21.72 12.67
CA ALA A 114 9.85 -22.61 12.52
C ALA A 114 11.01 -22.26 13.47
N SER A 115 11.16 -20.97 13.80
CA SER A 115 12.17 -20.50 14.77
C SER A 115 11.71 -20.58 16.24
N GLY A 116 10.48 -21.02 16.51
CA GLY A 116 9.92 -21.10 17.85
C GLY A 116 9.54 -19.75 18.48
N ARG A 117 9.54 -18.66 17.69
CA ARG A 117 9.08 -17.33 18.14
C ARG A 117 7.55 -17.29 18.33
N LEU A 118 6.82 -18.12 17.57
CA LEU A 118 5.38 -18.29 17.69
C LEU A 118 5.02 -19.77 17.86
N THR A 119 3.82 -20.01 18.37
CA THR A 119 3.19 -21.33 18.36
C THR A 119 1.88 -21.27 17.57
N PRO A 120 1.42 -22.37 16.96
CA PRO A 120 0.15 -22.37 16.21
C PRO A 120 -1.04 -21.86 17.03
N GLN A 121 -1.06 -22.15 18.34
CA GLN A 121 -2.13 -21.78 19.27
C GLN A 121 -2.16 -20.28 19.58
N THR A 122 -1.04 -19.58 19.37
CA THR A 122 -0.95 -18.13 19.59
C THR A 122 -1.36 -17.31 18.37
N ILE A 123 -1.68 -17.95 17.24
CA ILE A 123 -2.07 -17.25 16.02
C ILE A 123 -3.55 -16.87 16.12
N ASP A 124 -3.79 -15.56 16.02
CA ASP A 124 -5.12 -14.96 15.85
C ASP A 124 -5.08 -13.91 14.72
N GLU A 125 -6.20 -13.22 14.51
CA GLU A 125 -6.33 -12.16 13.50
C GLU A 125 -5.33 -11.01 13.74
N ALA A 126 -5.08 -10.65 15.01
CA ALA A 126 -4.16 -9.58 15.37
C ALA A 126 -2.70 -9.97 15.09
N VAL A 127 -2.33 -11.23 15.33
CA VAL A 127 -1.02 -11.78 14.97
C VAL A 127 -0.85 -11.79 13.46
N LEU A 128 -1.81 -12.32 12.70
CA LEU A 128 -1.72 -12.33 11.23
C LEU A 128 -1.65 -10.90 10.66
N GLY A 129 -2.42 -9.96 11.22
CA GLY A 129 -2.43 -8.56 10.81
C GLY A 129 -1.05 -7.87 10.91
N ARG A 130 -0.17 -8.31 11.81
CA ARG A 130 1.21 -7.82 11.91
C ARG A 130 2.10 -8.28 10.76
N TYR A 131 1.71 -9.34 10.07
CA TYR A 131 2.43 -9.86 8.90
C TYR A 131 1.85 -9.36 7.57
N LEU A 132 0.73 -8.62 7.56
CA LEU A 132 0.22 -8.00 6.32
C LEU A 132 1.09 -6.79 5.93
N TYR A 133 1.00 -6.32 4.68
CA TYR A 133 1.74 -5.13 4.25
C TYR A 133 1.23 -3.87 4.96
N THR A 134 -0.04 -3.85 5.35
CA THR A 134 -0.69 -2.74 6.08
C THR A 134 -0.45 -2.78 7.59
N ALA A 135 0.50 -3.57 8.09
CA ALA A 135 0.77 -3.70 9.53
C ALA A 135 0.89 -2.33 10.23
N GLY A 136 0.13 -2.17 11.33
CA GLY A 136 0.06 -0.92 12.10
C GLY A 136 -0.80 0.18 11.48
N LEU A 137 -1.52 -0.09 10.39
CA LEU A 137 -2.60 0.76 9.89
C LEU A 137 -3.96 0.20 10.37
N PRO A 138 -4.96 1.06 10.58
CA PRO A 138 -6.34 0.61 10.78
C PRO A 138 -6.91 0.04 9.48
N ASP A 139 -7.96 -0.76 9.60
CA ASP A 139 -8.79 -1.15 8.46
C ASP A 139 -9.48 0.10 7.86
N PRO A 140 -9.71 0.14 6.53
CA PRO A 140 -10.36 1.27 5.90
C PRO A 140 -11.84 1.34 6.26
N ASP A 141 -12.33 2.54 6.58
CA ASP A 141 -13.77 2.77 6.76
C ASP A 141 -14.52 2.79 5.42
N LEU A 142 -13.88 3.30 4.36
CA LEU A 142 -14.46 3.51 3.03
C LEU A 142 -13.49 3.07 1.93
N LEU A 143 -14.00 2.27 0.98
CA LEU A 143 -13.33 1.94 -0.28
C LEU A 143 -14.08 2.62 -1.42
N ILE A 144 -13.37 3.47 -2.16
CA ILE A 144 -13.89 4.16 -3.34
C ILE A 144 -13.30 3.51 -4.59
N ARG A 145 -14.15 3.12 -5.52
CA ARG A 145 -13.74 2.65 -6.84
C ARG A 145 -14.40 3.48 -7.92
N THR A 146 -13.60 4.14 -8.74
CA THR A 146 -14.08 4.92 -9.88
C THR A 146 -14.20 4.06 -11.14
N GLY A 147 -14.85 4.60 -12.18
CA GLY A 147 -14.95 3.96 -13.49
C GLY A 147 -16.19 3.08 -13.70
N GLY A 148 -17.15 3.10 -12.77
CA GLY A 148 -18.46 2.44 -12.90
C GLY A 148 -18.47 0.93 -12.68
N GLU A 149 -17.32 0.34 -12.36
CA GLU A 149 -17.15 -1.10 -12.20
C GLU A 149 -17.36 -1.52 -10.74
N GLN A 150 -18.29 -2.43 -10.48
CA GLN A 150 -18.63 -2.89 -9.13
C GLN A 150 -17.90 -4.19 -8.78
N ARG A 151 -16.59 -4.10 -8.53
CA ARG A 151 -15.76 -5.24 -8.12
C ARG A 151 -14.59 -4.81 -7.24
N ILE A 152 -14.12 -5.73 -6.39
CA ILE A 152 -12.96 -5.47 -5.51
C ILE A 152 -11.63 -5.56 -6.26
N SER A 153 -11.52 -6.44 -7.25
CA SER A 153 -10.28 -6.65 -8.03
C SER A 153 -9.05 -6.92 -7.16
N ASN A 154 -9.18 -7.84 -6.19
CA ASN A 154 -8.06 -8.31 -5.38
C ASN A 154 -7.39 -7.20 -4.55
N PHE A 155 -8.09 -6.09 -4.26
CA PHE A 155 -7.56 -4.98 -3.47
C PHE A 155 -7.96 -5.11 -1.99
N LEU A 156 -6.98 -5.01 -1.09
CA LEU A 156 -7.17 -4.98 0.37
C LEU A 156 -8.09 -6.08 0.94
N LEU A 157 -7.99 -7.30 0.41
CA LEU A 157 -8.96 -8.38 0.68
C LEU A 157 -9.16 -8.70 2.16
N TRP A 158 -8.12 -8.59 2.98
CA TRP A 158 -8.21 -8.80 4.42
C TRP A 158 -8.82 -7.58 5.11
N GLN A 159 -8.29 -6.40 4.77
CA GLN A 159 -8.59 -5.14 5.43
C GLN A 159 -10.03 -4.68 5.16
N ILE A 160 -10.60 -5.03 4.00
CA ILE A 160 -11.94 -4.54 3.62
C ILE A 160 -13.11 -5.34 4.20
N ALA A 161 -12.85 -6.24 5.15
CA ALA A 161 -13.86 -7.16 5.66
C ALA A 161 -15.13 -6.47 6.19
N TYR A 162 -14.99 -5.24 6.70
CA TYR A 162 -16.09 -4.43 7.26
C TYR A 162 -16.20 -3.04 6.63
N THR A 163 -15.54 -2.82 5.50
CA THR A 163 -15.44 -1.51 4.85
C THR A 163 -16.68 -1.18 4.04
N GLU A 164 -17.13 0.07 4.11
CA GLU A 164 -18.20 0.56 3.23
C GLU A 164 -17.67 0.73 1.79
N LEU A 165 -18.48 0.32 0.80
CA LEU A 165 -18.07 0.32 -0.60
C LEU A 165 -18.83 1.41 -1.38
N TYR A 166 -18.08 2.30 -2.03
CA TYR A 166 -18.60 3.32 -2.94
C TYR A 166 -18.06 3.08 -4.36
N PHE A 167 -18.97 2.99 -5.34
CA PHE A 167 -18.68 2.69 -6.76
C PHE A 167 -19.18 3.79 -7.69
#